data_AF-A0A6N2M280-F1
#
_entry.id   AF-A0A6N2M280-F1
#
_cell.length_a   1.000
_cell.length_b   1.000
_cell.length_c   1.000
_cell.angle_alpha   90.00
_cell.angle_beta   90.00
_cell.angle_gamma   90.00
#
_symmetry.space_group_name_H-M   'P 1'
#
loop_
_entity.id
_entity.type
_entity.pdbx_description
1 polymer ?
#
loop_
_entity_poly.entity_id
_entity_poly.type
_entity_poly.pdbx_seq_one_letter_code
_entity_poly.pdbx_strand_id
1 'polypeptide(L)'
;MCTSGAKKRDDSEGDVGCTSCSSTCCENCVCRVQCISCSRACRCPETCTNRPFRKEKKIKIVKTEFCGWGVEAAEPLNKGDFIIEYIGEVIDDKLCEQRLWDMKYKGVQNFYMCEIRKDFTIDATFKGNSSRFLNHSCKPNCILEKWDVEGETRVGVFAAGSIRVGEPLTYDYRFVRFGPEVKCYCGAPNCQGYLGAKRKIDKLNIGWGAKRKRTSTACVAIMTL
;
A
#
# COMPACT_ATOMS: atom_id res chain seq x y z
N MET A 1 -39.46 -21.89 12.45
CA MET A 1 -38.80 -23.01 11.74
C MET A 1 -38.34 -22.45 10.39
N CYS A 2 -37.18 -21.78 10.35
CA CYS A 2 -35.87 -22.34 9.93
C CYS A 2 -36.00 -23.05 8.58
N THR A 3 -35.41 -22.54 7.48
CA THR A 3 -34.01 -22.84 7.18
C THR A 3 -33.22 -21.67 6.55
N SER A 4 -32.03 -21.51 7.11
CA SER A 4 -30.91 -20.69 6.70
C SER A 4 -30.20 -21.25 5.47
N GLY A 5 -30.07 -20.45 4.41
CA GLY A 5 -29.17 -20.71 3.29
C GLY A 5 -27.92 -19.85 3.39
N ALA A 6 -27.06 -20.14 4.37
CA ALA A 6 -25.72 -19.59 4.40
C ALA A 6 -24.93 -20.16 3.21
N LYS A 7 -24.62 -19.33 2.22
CA LYS A 7 -23.70 -19.71 1.14
C LYS A 7 -22.30 -19.80 1.74
N LYS A 8 -21.96 -21.01 2.22
CA LYS A 8 -20.61 -21.42 2.61
C LYS A 8 -19.65 -20.95 1.51
N ARG A 9 -18.63 -20.17 1.88
CA ARG A 9 -17.46 -19.99 1.04
C ARG A 9 -16.77 -21.35 1.01
N ASP A 10 -16.57 -21.86 -0.19
CA ASP A 10 -15.92 -23.13 -0.42
C ASP A 10 -14.41 -22.90 -0.20
N ASP A 11 -13.89 -23.34 0.95
CA ASP A 11 -12.46 -23.46 1.22
C ASP A 11 -11.91 -24.65 0.41
N SER A 12 -11.83 -24.46 -0.90
CA SER A 12 -10.95 -25.26 -1.75
C SER A 12 -9.66 -24.48 -1.91
N GLU A 13 -8.70 -24.73 -1.00
CA GLU A 13 -7.29 -24.38 -1.16
C GLU A 13 -6.73 -25.09 -2.40
N GLY A 14 -7.06 -24.56 -3.58
CA GLY A 14 -6.38 -24.89 -4.82
C GLY A 14 -5.12 -24.05 -4.90
N ASP A 15 -3.95 -24.69 -4.89
CA ASP A 15 -2.65 -24.06 -5.07
C ASP A 15 -2.67 -23.11 -6.29
N VAL A 16 -2.62 -21.80 -6.04
CA VAL A 16 -2.86 -20.75 -7.05
C VAL A 16 -1.62 -20.57 -7.95
N GLY A 17 -1.42 -21.54 -8.85
CA GLY A 17 -0.40 -21.52 -9.90
C GLY A 17 -0.97 -21.05 -11.24
N CYS A 18 -0.20 -20.27 -12.01
CA CYS A 18 -0.60 -19.92 -13.38
C CYS A 18 -0.56 -21.17 -14.26
N THR A 19 -1.73 -21.63 -14.74
CA THR A 19 -1.85 -22.84 -15.59
C THR A 19 -1.63 -22.56 -17.07
N SER A 20 -1.72 -21.29 -17.49
CA SER A 20 -1.61 -20.85 -18.89
C SER A 20 -0.23 -20.31 -19.28
N CYS A 21 0.80 -20.50 -18.44
CA CYS A 21 2.15 -20.01 -18.75
C CYS A 21 2.91 -20.98 -19.68
N SER A 22 3.55 -20.42 -20.72
CA SER A 22 4.31 -21.21 -21.71
C SER A 22 5.77 -21.46 -21.29
N SER A 23 6.41 -20.48 -20.65
CA SER A 23 7.79 -20.61 -20.13
C SER A 23 8.16 -19.54 -19.10
N THR A 24 7.54 -18.35 -19.14
CA THR A 24 7.78 -17.27 -18.19
C THR A 24 6.51 -16.45 -17.93
N CYS A 25 6.17 -16.18 -16.67
CA CYS A 25 5.06 -15.28 -16.32
C CYS A 25 5.48 -13.80 -16.41
N CYS A 26 5.45 -13.23 -17.61
CA CYS A 26 5.76 -11.81 -17.85
C CYS A 26 4.54 -10.90 -17.63
N GLU A 27 4.41 -9.79 -18.39
CA GLU A 27 3.34 -8.80 -18.25
C GLU A 27 1.94 -9.37 -18.50
N ASN A 28 1.82 -10.34 -19.42
CA ASN A 28 0.53 -10.94 -19.81
C ASN A 28 0.11 -12.13 -18.94
N CYS A 29 0.79 -12.37 -17.81
CA CYS A 29 0.38 -13.43 -16.89
C CYS A 29 -0.99 -13.10 -16.28
N VAL A 30 -1.95 -14.02 -16.41
CA VAL A 30 -3.31 -13.85 -15.84
C VAL A 30 -3.25 -13.56 -14.35
N CYS A 31 -2.39 -14.25 -13.60
CA CYS A 31 -2.21 -14.01 -12.17
C CYS A 31 -1.68 -12.58 -11.93
N ARG A 32 -0.66 -12.12 -12.68
CA ARG A 32 -0.12 -10.75 -12.56
C ARG A 32 -1.19 -9.69 -12.79
N VAL A 33 -1.98 -9.83 -13.85
CA VAL A 33 -3.04 -8.88 -14.20
C VAL A 33 -4.09 -8.80 -13.08
N GLN A 34 -4.29 -9.88 -12.32
CA GLN A 34 -5.18 -9.93 -11.16
C GLN A 34 -4.48 -9.58 -9.83
N CYS A 35 -3.21 -9.15 -9.85
CA CYS A 35 -2.38 -8.93 -8.65
C CYS A 35 -2.29 -10.18 -7.75
N ILE A 36 -2.15 -11.35 -8.36
CA ILE A 36 -1.96 -12.63 -7.68
C ILE A 36 -0.53 -13.09 -7.95
N SER A 37 0.23 -13.30 -6.88
CA SER A 37 1.57 -13.89 -6.95
C SER A 37 1.45 -15.37 -7.30
N CYS A 38 2.24 -15.82 -8.28
CA CYS A 38 2.28 -17.24 -8.63
C CYS A 38 2.88 -18.07 -7.48
N SER A 39 2.17 -19.10 -7.05
CA SER A 39 2.69 -20.08 -6.09
C SER A 39 3.74 -21.00 -6.73
N ARG A 40 4.22 -21.98 -5.94
CA ARG A 40 5.10 -23.06 -6.42
C ARG A 40 4.42 -23.99 -7.44
N ALA A 41 3.09 -24.09 -7.48
CA ALA A 41 2.38 -24.84 -8.54
C ALA A 41 2.46 -24.22 -9.94
N CYS A 42 2.95 -22.98 -10.07
CA CYS A 42 3.16 -22.39 -11.38
C CYS A 42 4.12 -23.25 -12.22
N ARG A 43 3.77 -23.51 -13.48
CA ARG A 43 4.59 -24.32 -14.40
C ARG A 43 5.87 -23.62 -14.87
N CYS A 44 6.03 -22.34 -14.54
CA CYS A 44 7.29 -21.62 -14.79
C CYS A 44 8.42 -22.17 -13.91
N PRO A 45 9.69 -22.01 -14.33
CA PRO A 45 10.84 -22.27 -13.47
C PRO A 45 10.83 -21.43 -12.18
N GLU A 46 11.76 -21.70 -11.26
CA GLU A 46 11.92 -20.90 -10.03
C GLU A 46 12.22 -19.41 -10.29
N THR A 47 12.67 -19.09 -11.51
CA THR A 47 12.89 -17.73 -12.01
C THR A 47 11.60 -17.02 -12.49
N CYS A 48 10.42 -17.59 -12.23
CA CYS A 48 9.13 -16.97 -12.49
C CYS A 48 9.11 -15.53 -11.98
N THR A 49 8.98 -14.56 -12.89
CA THR A 49 9.01 -13.13 -12.53
C THR A 49 7.72 -12.65 -11.89
N ASN A 50 6.64 -13.45 -11.90
CA ASN A 50 5.39 -13.16 -11.18
C ASN A 50 5.39 -13.68 -9.74
N ARG A 51 6.52 -13.52 -9.06
CA ARG A 51 6.70 -13.78 -7.63
C ARG A 51 7.37 -12.56 -6.97
N PRO A 52 6.76 -11.36 -7.05
CA PRO A 52 7.45 -10.10 -6.78
C PRO A 52 7.99 -9.98 -5.35
N PHE A 53 7.26 -10.49 -4.36
CA PHE A 53 7.60 -10.39 -2.93
C PHE A 53 8.80 -11.26 -2.49
N ARG A 54 9.49 -11.94 -3.41
CA ARG A 54 10.66 -12.76 -3.08
C ARG A 54 11.93 -11.94 -2.82
N LYS A 55 12.06 -10.77 -3.46
CA LYS A 55 13.29 -9.99 -3.41
C LYS A 55 12.99 -8.50 -3.51
N GLU A 56 13.24 -7.81 -2.40
CA GLU A 56 13.20 -6.35 -2.33
C GLU A 56 14.36 -5.71 -3.11
N LYS A 57 14.14 -4.47 -3.53
CA LYS A 57 15.15 -3.63 -4.17
C LYS A 57 15.96 -2.88 -3.12
N LYS A 58 17.17 -2.48 -3.48
CA LYS A 58 18.04 -1.68 -2.63
C LYS A 58 17.50 -0.26 -2.53
N ILE A 59 17.24 0.17 -1.30
CA ILE A 59 16.81 1.53 -0.97
C ILE A 59 17.72 2.11 0.12
N LYS A 60 17.73 3.44 0.22
CA LYS A 60 18.49 4.17 1.24
C LYS A 60 17.56 5.09 2.03
N ILE A 61 17.65 5.03 3.35
CA ILE A 61 16.96 5.98 4.23
C ILE A 61 17.79 7.26 4.32
N VAL A 62 17.17 8.41 4.12
CA VAL A 62 17.82 9.72 4.11
C VAL A 62 17.06 10.71 4.97
N LYS A 63 17.77 11.69 5.56
CA LYS A 63 17.13 12.82 6.23
C LYS A 63 16.73 13.85 5.17
N THR A 64 15.46 14.26 5.19
CA THR A 64 14.92 15.30 4.32
C THR A 64 14.84 16.64 5.06
N GLU A 65 14.76 17.72 4.30
CA GLU A 65 14.71 19.09 4.86
C GLU A 65 13.40 19.35 5.63
N PHE A 66 12.25 18.96 5.07
CA PHE A 66 10.92 19.32 5.61
C PHE A 66 10.06 18.14 6.07
N CYS A 67 10.35 16.92 5.64
CA CYS A 67 9.46 15.76 5.82
C CYS A 67 10.05 14.71 6.78
N GLY A 68 11.02 15.09 7.61
CA GLY A 68 11.69 14.14 8.50
C GLY A 68 12.56 13.16 7.71
N TRP A 69 12.29 11.86 7.81
CA TRP A 69 13.03 10.83 7.07
C TRP A 69 12.35 10.53 5.72
N GLY A 70 13.14 10.10 4.75
CA GLY A 70 12.72 9.75 3.40
C GLY A 70 13.43 8.51 2.90
N VAL A 71 13.05 8.05 1.71
CA VAL A 71 13.66 6.92 1.04
C VAL A 71 14.10 7.33 -0.36
N GLU A 72 15.29 6.91 -0.77
CA GLU A 72 15.83 7.06 -2.12
C GLU A 72 16.15 5.69 -2.73
N ALA A 73 16.11 5.61 -4.06
CA ALA A 73 16.58 4.43 -4.78
C ALA A 73 18.10 4.25 -4.60
N ALA A 74 18.55 3.05 -4.20
CA ALA A 74 19.97 2.71 -4.10
C ALA A 74 20.45 1.79 -5.25
N GLU A 75 19.55 1.48 -6.19
CA GLU A 75 19.83 0.82 -7.47
C GLU A 75 18.85 1.34 -8.54
N PRO A 76 19.14 1.22 -9.85
CA PRO A 76 18.20 1.62 -10.89
C PRO A 76 16.93 0.75 -10.84
N LEU A 77 15.76 1.39 -10.94
CA LEU A 77 14.46 0.71 -10.92
C LEU A 77 13.75 0.92 -12.25
N ASN A 78 13.13 -0.15 -12.76
CA ASN A 78 12.28 -0.10 -13.93
C ASN A 78 10.80 -0.06 -13.53
N LYS A 79 9.94 0.43 -14.42
CA LYS A 79 8.49 0.38 -14.22
C LYS A 79 8.04 -1.04 -13.87
N GLY A 80 7.21 -1.17 -12.84
CA GLY A 80 6.67 -2.46 -12.36
C GLY A 80 7.61 -3.25 -11.44
N ASP A 81 8.83 -2.76 -11.17
CA ASP A 81 9.68 -3.37 -10.17
C ASP A 81 9.02 -3.31 -8.79
N PHE A 82 8.94 -4.46 -8.11
CA PHE A 82 8.63 -4.52 -6.69
C PHE A 82 9.81 -3.94 -5.91
N ILE A 83 9.56 -2.93 -5.08
CA ILE A 83 10.59 -2.22 -4.32
C ILE A 83 10.69 -2.79 -2.91
N ILE A 84 9.59 -2.74 -2.15
CA ILE A 84 9.54 -3.14 -0.74
C ILE A 84 8.09 -3.45 -0.35
N GLU A 85 7.91 -4.39 0.58
CA GLU A 85 6.59 -4.64 1.17
C GLU A 85 6.26 -3.57 2.21
N TYR A 86 5.02 -3.10 2.26
CA TYR A 86 4.55 -2.22 3.33
C TYR A 86 4.15 -3.06 4.55
N ILE A 87 5.09 -3.25 5.47
CA ILE A 87 4.92 -4.13 6.64
C ILE A 87 4.51 -3.32 7.88
N GLY A 88 3.56 -3.87 8.64
CA GLY A 88 3.20 -3.39 9.96
C GLY A 88 2.19 -4.29 10.65
N GLU A 89 1.61 -3.84 11.77
CA GLU A 89 0.57 -4.60 12.46
C GLU A 89 -0.76 -4.50 11.70
N VAL A 90 -1.38 -5.64 11.37
CA VAL A 90 -2.72 -5.63 10.79
C VAL A 90 -3.74 -5.46 11.92
N ILE A 91 -4.43 -4.33 11.93
CA ILE A 91 -5.40 -3.94 12.95
C ILE A 91 -6.78 -3.71 12.34
N ASP A 92 -7.82 -3.91 13.14
CA ASP A 92 -9.20 -3.61 12.74
C ASP A 92 -9.52 -2.11 12.85
N ASP A 93 -10.69 -1.71 12.32
CA ASP A 93 -11.12 -0.30 12.33
C ASP A 93 -11.27 0.26 13.76
N LYS A 94 -11.68 -0.57 14.73
CA LYS A 94 -11.87 -0.16 16.12
C LYS A 94 -10.52 0.19 16.78
N LEU A 95 -9.53 -0.69 16.63
CA LEU A 95 -8.19 -0.46 17.17
C LEU A 95 -7.48 0.67 16.42
N CYS A 96 -7.71 0.79 15.11
CA CYS A 96 -7.22 1.92 14.31
C CYS A 96 -7.74 3.26 14.87
N GLU A 97 -9.03 3.31 15.23
CA GLU A 97 -9.66 4.50 15.82
C GLU A 97 -9.03 4.88 17.14
N GLN A 98 -8.97 3.89 18.03
CA GLN A 98 -8.41 4.06 19.34
C GLN A 98 -6.97 4.59 19.25
N ARG A 99 -6.13 3.98 18.40
CA ARG A 99 -4.73 4.39 18.21
C ARG A 99 -4.63 5.82 17.67
N LEU A 100 -5.47 6.20 16.71
CA LEU A 100 -5.48 7.55 16.15
C LEU A 100 -5.87 8.60 17.19
N TRP A 101 -6.89 8.34 18.01
CA TRP A 101 -7.25 9.22 19.12
C TRP A 101 -6.16 9.30 20.19
N ASP A 102 -5.62 8.16 20.63
CA ASP A 102 -4.56 8.13 21.64
C ASP A 102 -3.33 8.94 21.21
N MET A 103 -2.91 8.76 19.97
CA MET A 103 -1.78 9.51 19.39
C MET A 103 -2.09 11.00 19.25
N LYS A 104 -3.32 11.37 18.84
CA LYS A 104 -3.76 12.77 18.80
C LYS A 104 -3.71 13.41 20.19
N TYR A 105 -4.20 12.74 21.23
CA TYR A 105 -4.14 13.25 22.61
C TYR A 105 -2.69 13.37 23.13
N LYS A 106 -1.81 12.48 22.69
CA LYS A 106 -0.38 12.51 23.03
C LYS A 106 0.43 13.50 22.18
N GLY A 107 -0.20 14.19 21.21
CA GLY A 107 0.49 15.11 20.31
C GLY A 107 1.47 14.43 19.34
N VAL A 108 1.32 13.13 19.10
CA VAL A 108 2.16 12.40 18.14
C VAL A 108 1.87 12.93 16.74
N GLN A 109 2.94 13.30 16.05
CA GLN A 109 2.95 13.98 14.75
C GLN A 109 3.10 13.00 13.57
N ASN A 110 3.41 11.72 13.79
CA ASN A 110 3.65 10.78 12.68
C ASN A 110 2.89 9.48 12.90
N PHE A 111 2.02 9.16 11.94
CA PHE A 111 1.17 7.97 11.93
C PHE A 111 1.45 7.24 10.62
N TYR A 112 1.43 5.91 10.62
CA TYR A 112 1.84 5.12 9.45
C TYR A 112 0.78 4.08 9.08
N MET A 113 -0.45 4.55 8.85
CA MET A 113 -1.62 3.72 8.58
C MET A 113 -1.83 3.52 7.07
N CYS A 114 -2.02 2.28 6.63
CA CYS A 114 -2.30 1.92 5.23
C CYS A 114 -3.48 0.93 5.13
N GLU A 115 -4.60 1.36 4.53
CA GLU A 115 -5.81 0.54 4.40
C GLU A 115 -5.63 -0.60 3.38
N ILE A 116 -5.71 -1.86 3.86
CA ILE A 116 -5.62 -3.07 3.02
C ILE A 116 -6.98 -3.41 2.42
N ARG A 117 -8.02 -3.40 3.24
CA ARG A 117 -9.39 -3.70 2.82
C ARG A 117 -10.32 -3.10 3.86
N LYS A 118 -11.62 -3.16 3.57
CA LYS A 118 -12.63 -2.75 4.55
C LYS A 118 -12.38 -3.47 5.87
N ASP A 119 -12.39 -2.71 6.96
CA ASP A 119 -12.21 -3.19 8.33
C ASP A 119 -10.78 -3.64 8.68
N PHE A 120 -9.78 -3.49 7.79
CA PHE A 120 -8.38 -3.87 8.05
C PHE A 120 -7.35 -2.84 7.54
N THR A 121 -6.49 -2.40 8.45
CA THR A 121 -5.43 -1.41 8.23
C THR A 121 -4.08 -1.97 8.67
N ILE A 122 -3.02 -1.71 7.91
CA ILE A 122 -1.63 -1.91 8.36
C ILE A 122 -1.21 -0.67 9.14
N ASP A 123 -0.88 -0.84 10.41
CA ASP A 123 -0.27 0.17 11.25
C ASP A 123 1.24 -0.09 11.37
N ALA A 124 2.03 0.69 10.64
CA ALA A 124 3.49 0.64 10.68
C ALA A 124 4.11 1.59 11.74
N THR A 125 3.31 2.12 12.67
CA THR A 125 3.76 3.12 13.64
C THR A 125 4.75 2.52 14.64
N PHE A 126 4.43 1.36 15.21
CA PHE A 126 5.23 0.71 16.25
C PHE A 126 6.04 -0.49 15.74
N LYS A 127 5.54 -1.20 14.73
CA LYS A 127 6.24 -2.31 14.07
C LYS A 127 6.13 -2.13 12.57
N GLY A 128 7.23 -2.22 11.85
CA GLY A 128 7.26 -2.10 10.40
C GLY A 128 8.67 -2.18 9.86
N ASN A 129 8.84 -1.88 8.58
CA ASN A 129 10.15 -1.82 7.92
C ASN A 129 10.39 -0.40 7.34
N SER A 130 11.40 -0.27 6.49
CA SER A 130 11.78 0.99 5.85
C SER A 130 10.67 1.61 4.98
N SER A 131 9.62 0.86 4.61
CA SER A 131 8.52 1.36 3.77
C SER A 131 7.80 2.56 4.40
N ARG A 132 7.77 2.61 5.73
CA ARG A 132 7.10 3.67 6.51
C ARG A 132 7.71 5.05 6.27
N PHE A 133 8.94 5.13 5.75
CA PHE A 133 9.62 6.40 5.46
C PHE A 133 9.40 6.89 4.03
N LEU A 134 8.66 6.19 3.18
CA LEU A 134 8.32 6.70 1.85
C LEU A 134 7.40 7.90 1.97
N ASN A 135 7.84 9.04 1.43
CA ASN A 135 7.13 10.31 1.54
C ASN A 135 6.02 10.47 0.48
N HIS A 136 5.13 11.41 0.73
CA HIS A 136 4.13 11.82 -0.24
C HIS A 136 4.73 12.61 -1.40
N SER A 137 4.19 12.40 -2.61
CA SER A 137 4.28 13.37 -3.70
C SER A 137 2.97 13.51 -4.46
N CYS A 138 2.66 14.74 -4.89
CA CYS A 138 1.56 15.02 -5.83
C CYS A 138 1.88 14.57 -7.28
N LYS A 139 3.15 14.26 -7.55
CA LYS A 139 3.62 13.58 -8.77
C LYS A 139 4.51 12.40 -8.35
N PRO A 140 3.90 11.32 -7.85
CA PRO A 140 4.65 10.19 -7.32
C PRO A 140 5.34 9.39 -8.43
N ASN A 141 6.41 8.69 -8.06
CA ASN A 141 7.10 7.72 -8.89
C ASN A 141 6.92 6.27 -8.43
N CYS A 142 6.24 6.05 -7.30
CA CYS A 142 5.85 4.74 -6.79
C CYS A 142 4.32 4.63 -6.63
N ILE A 143 3.82 3.39 -6.63
CA ILE A 143 2.42 3.03 -6.37
C ILE A 143 2.36 1.94 -5.30
N LEU A 144 1.29 1.95 -4.50
CA LEU A 144 0.97 0.85 -3.59
C LEU A 144 -0.03 -0.08 -4.28
N GLU A 145 0.29 -1.36 -4.33
CA GLU A 145 -0.57 -2.40 -4.89
C GLU A 145 -0.88 -3.47 -3.85
N LYS A 146 -2.13 -3.93 -3.86
CA LYS A 146 -2.58 -5.05 -3.03
C LYS A 146 -2.40 -6.33 -3.83
N TRP A 147 -1.68 -7.28 -3.29
CA TRP A 147 -1.39 -8.55 -3.93
C TRP A 147 -1.89 -9.70 -3.09
N ASP A 148 -2.48 -10.71 -3.72
CA ASP A 148 -2.67 -12.01 -3.11
C ASP A 148 -1.37 -12.80 -3.21
N VAL A 149 -0.81 -13.18 -2.06
CA VAL A 149 0.44 -13.92 -1.95
C VAL A 149 0.17 -15.08 -1.02
N GLU A 150 0.08 -16.29 -1.59
CA GLU A 150 -0.16 -17.52 -0.83
C GLU A 150 -1.43 -17.45 0.04
N GLY A 151 -2.50 -16.84 -0.49
CA GLY A 151 -3.80 -16.68 0.20
C GLY A 151 -3.86 -15.50 1.17
N GLU A 152 -2.76 -14.77 1.35
CA GLU A 152 -2.71 -13.56 2.17
C GLU A 152 -2.71 -12.31 1.30
N THR A 153 -3.50 -11.30 1.68
CA THR A 153 -3.42 -9.98 1.04
C THR A 153 -2.24 -9.19 1.62
N ARG A 154 -1.24 -8.92 0.78
CA ARG A 154 -0.06 -8.10 1.09
C ARG A 154 -0.09 -6.79 0.33
N VAL A 155 0.59 -5.77 0.85
CA VAL A 155 0.70 -4.45 0.19
C VAL A 155 2.15 -4.24 -0.23
N GLY A 156 2.40 -4.18 -1.53
CA GLY A 156 3.73 -3.90 -2.08
C GLY A 156 3.83 -2.47 -2.60
N VAL A 157 5.03 -1.90 -2.50
CA VAL A 157 5.39 -0.67 -3.19
C VAL A 157 6.07 -1.05 -4.51
N PHE A 158 5.54 -0.53 -5.62
CA PHE A 158 6.04 -0.79 -6.97
C PHE A 158 6.44 0.51 -7.66
N ALA A 159 7.45 0.44 -8.52
CA ALA A 159 7.87 1.57 -9.34
C ALA A 159 6.82 1.87 -10.43
N ALA A 160 6.34 3.12 -10.51
CA ALA A 160 5.36 3.56 -11.49
C ALA A 160 5.99 3.91 -12.86
N GLY A 161 7.32 4.02 -12.89
CA GLY A 161 8.15 4.37 -14.05
C GLY A 161 9.60 3.99 -13.78
N SER A 162 10.50 4.37 -14.68
CA SER A 162 11.94 4.24 -14.43
C SER A 162 12.39 5.26 -13.38
N ILE A 163 13.20 4.83 -12.41
CA ILE A 163 13.70 5.66 -11.31
C ILE A 163 15.22 5.49 -11.23
N ARG A 164 15.95 6.61 -11.18
CA ARG A 164 17.42 6.60 -11.10
C ARG A 164 17.89 6.48 -9.65
N VAL A 165 19.11 5.99 -9.47
CA VAL A 165 19.79 5.97 -8.17
C VAL A 165 19.84 7.39 -7.59
N GLY A 166 19.49 7.51 -6.30
CA GLY A 166 19.42 8.78 -5.58
C GLY A 166 18.11 9.54 -5.76
N GLU A 167 17.19 9.11 -6.63
CA GLU A 167 15.87 9.75 -6.70
C GLU A 167 15.00 9.37 -5.50
N PRO A 168 14.28 10.33 -4.89
CA PRO A 168 13.34 10.06 -3.81
C PRO A 168 12.22 9.12 -4.26
N LEU A 169 11.93 8.09 -3.48
CA LEU A 169 10.81 7.18 -3.68
C LEU A 169 9.58 7.72 -2.97
N THR A 170 8.55 8.05 -3.75
CA THR A 170 7.35 8.72 -3.23
C THR A 170 6.08 8.12 -3.83
N TYR A 171 5.00 8.11 -3.05
CA TYR A 171 3.68 7.68 -3.50
C TYR A 171 2.58 8.68 -3.14
N ASP A 172 1.44 8.63 -3.82
CA ASP A 172 0.27 9.40 -3.41
C ASP A 172 -0.37 8.74 -2.20
N TYR A 173 -0.32 9.41 -1.04
CA TYR A 173 -0.89 8.92 0.21
C TYR A 173 -2.40 8.75 0.13
N ARG A 174 -3.08 9.40 -0.83
CA ARG A 174 -4.54 9.46 -0.87
C ARG A 174 -5.12 9.94 0.46
N PHE A 175 -4.40 10.88 1.07
CA PHE A 175 -4.51 11.26 2.46
C PHE A 175 -5.95 11.59 2.88
N VAL A 176 -6.46 10.88 3.89
CA VAL A 176 -7.70 11.23 4.59
C VAL A 176 -7.32 11.96 5.86
N ARG A 177 -7.79 13.20 5.96
CA ARG A 177 -7.40 14.12 7.02
C ARG A 177 -8.00 13.71 8.37
N PHE A 178 -7.13 13.47 9.35
CA PHE A 178 -7.48 13.33 10.77
C PHE A 178 -6.64 14.32 11.57
N GLY A 179 -7.14 15.56 11.75
CA GLY A 179 -6.43 16.62 12.48
C GLY A 179 -6.26 17.93 11.69
N PRO A 180 -5.25 18.75 12.04
CA PRO A 180 -4.99 20.04 11.39
C PRO A 180 -4.57 19.89 9.93
N GLU A 181 -4.49 21.02 9.22
CA GLU A 181 -3.98 21.03 7.85
C GLU A 181 -2.48 20.77 7.84
N VAL A 182 -2.07 19.94 6.89
CA VAL A 182 -0.68 19.55 6.73
C VAL A 182 -0.17 20.09 5.41
N LYS A 183 0.78 21.03 5.47
CA LYS A 183 1.38 21.61 4.27
C LYS A 183 2.20 20.54 3.53
N CYS A 184 2.03 20.50 2.21
CA CYS A 184 2.73 19.57 1.34
C CYS A 184 4.04 20.20 0.85
N TYR A 185 5.16 19.54 1.12
CA TYR A 185 6.50 19.95 0.72
C TYR A 185 7.10 19.08 -0.39
N CYS A 186 6.26 18.41 -1.20
CA CYS A 186 6.75 17.47 -2.22
C CYS A 186 7.50 18.12 -3.40
N GLY A 187 7.45 19.45 -3.55
CA GLY A 187 8.13 20.19 -4.61
C GLY A 187 7.60 19.95 -6.03
N ALA A 188 6.57 19.11 -6.21
CA ALA A 188 6.02 18.82 -7.54
C ALA A 188 5.37 20.06 -8.18
N PRO A 189 5.51 20.30 -9.50
CA PRO A 189 4.87 21.44 -10.18
C PRO A 189 3.34 21.45 -10.06
N ASN A 190 2.73 20.29 -9.90
CA ASN A 190 1.29 20.09 -9.69
C ASN A 190 0.95 19.90 -8.19
N CYS A 191 1.79 20.37 -7.27
CA CYS A 191 1.54 20.27 -5.84
C CYS A 191 0.21 20.93 -5.46
N GLN A 192 -0.53 20.29 -4.55
CA GLN A 192 -1.84 20.77 -4.07
C GLN A 192 -1.74 21.67 -2.84
N GLY A 193 -0.52 22.03 -2.42
CA GLY A 193 -0.25 22.88 -1.26
C GLY A 193 -0.41 22.18 0.09
N TYR A 194 -1.37 21.26 0.22
CA TYR A 194 -1.66 20.52 1.43
C TYR A 194 -1.92 19.04 1.13
N LEU A 195 -1.58 18.16 2.08
CA LEU A 195 -1.96 16.75 2.00
C LEU A 195 -3.49 16.64 2.01
N GLY A 196 -4.07 15.89 1.07
CA GLY A 196 -5.51 15.61 1.02
C GLY A 196 -6.39 16.67 0.33
N ALA A 197 -5.81 17.75 -0.21
CA ALA A 197 -6.56 18.90 -0.73
C ALA A 197 -7.44 18.66 -1.99
N LYS A 198 -7.40 17.47 -2.61
CA LYS A 198 -8.05 17.23 -3.93
C LYS A 198 -9.17 16.20 -3.99
N ARG A 199 -9.79 15.82 -2.87
CA ARG A 199 -11.05 15.07 -2.93
C ARG A 199 -12.11 15.76 -2.09
N LYS A 200 -13.00 16.50 -2.76
CA LYS A 200 -14.39 16.62 -2.30
C LYS A 200 -14.97 15.21 -2.36
N ILE A 201 -14.73 14.41 -1.32
CA ILE A 201 -15.64 13.31 -1.01
C ILE A 201 -16.86 14.03 -0.45
N ASP A 202 -17.96 14.03 -1.20
CA ASP A 202 -19.26 14.53 -0.73
C ASP A 202 -19.46 14.04 0.69
N LYS A 203 -19.38 14.99 1.65
CA LYS A 203 -19.45 14.78 3.10
C LYS A 203 -19.20 13.32 3.49
N LEU A 204 -17.93 12.90 3.56
CA LEU A 204 -17.61 11.73 4.35
C LEU A 204 -18.06 12.07 5.77
N ASN A 205 -19.26 11.62 6.16
CA ASN A 205 -19.61 11.56 7.57
C ASN A 205 -18.49 10.71 8.17
N ILE A 206 -17.60 11.37 8.91
CA ILE A 206 -16.64 10.73 9.80
C ILE A 206 -17.49 10.20 10.97
N GLY A 207 -18.36 9.25 10.66
CA GLY A 207 -18.99 8.33 11.58
C GLY A 207 -18.26 7.02 11.35
N TRP A 208 -17.38 6.66 12.27
CA TRP A 208 -16.71 5.38 12.24
C TRP A 208 -17.74 4.36 12.76
N GLY A 209 -18.55 3.91 11.81
CA GLY A 209 -19.80 3.23 12.08
C GLY A 209 -20.73 3.35 10.88
N ALA A 210 -20.80 2.25 10.11
CA ALA A 210 -21.71 2.00 8.99
C ALA A 210 -21.61 2.93 7.75
N LYS A 211 -21.14 2.32 6.65
CA LYS A 211 -21.25 2.74 5.23
C LYS A 211 -20.14 3.67 4.68
N ARG A 212 -18.89 3.19 4.63
CA ARG A 212 -17.93 3.67 3.61
C ARG A 212 -18.36 3.17 2.22
N LYS A 213 -18.62 4.08 1.27
CA LYS A 213 -18.82 3.73 -0.14
C LYS A 213 -17.47 3.55 -0.85
N ARG A 214 -17.40 2.51 -1.68
CA ARG A 214 -16.22 2.03 -2.44
C ARG A 214 -15.44 3.13 -3.16
N THR A 215 -14.12 3.05 -3.09
CA THR A 215 -13.28 3.29 -4.27
C THR A 215 -12.43 2.04 -4.48
N SER A 216 -12.55 1.43 -5.66
CA SER A 216 -11.82 0.22 -6.02
C SER A 216 -10.33 0.53 -6.24
N THR A 217 -9.49 -0.45 -5.92
CA THR A 217 -8.06 -0.57 -6.28
C THR A 217 -7.04 0.34 -5.58
N ALA A 218 -7.34 0.99 -4.45
CA ALA A 218 -6.32 1.80 -3.79
C ALA A 218 -6.23 1.67 -2.27
N CYS A 219 -5.00 1.62 -1.78
CA CYS A 219 -4.67 1.83 -0.39
C CYS A 219 -4.90 3.31 -0.03
N VAL A 220 -5.60 3.55 1.07
CA VAL A 220 -5.76 4.88 1.66
C VAL A 220 -4.79 4.96 2.82
N ALA A 221 -3.87 5.92 2.81
CA ALA A 221 -3.01 6.18 3.94
C ALA A 221 -3.58 7.33 4.80
N ILE A 222 -3.60 7.13 6.12
CA ILE A 222 -4.00 8.16 7.10
C ILE A 222 -2.73 8.54 7.86
N MET A 223 -2.06 9.61 7.42
CA MET A 223 -0.83 10.13 8.05
C MET A 223 -0.94 11.64 8.25
N THR A 224 -1.15 12.14 9.47
CA THR A 224 -1.17 13.60 9.71
C THR A 224 0.09 14.01 10.47
N LEU A 225 0.84 14.97 9.91
CA LEU A 225 2.01 15.61 10.53
C LEU A 225 1.70 16.21 11.90
#